data_AF-A0A1E3WHR0-F1
#
_entry.id   AF-A0A1E3WHR0-F1
#
_cell.length_a   1.000
_cell.length_b   1.000
_cell.length_c   1.000
_cell.angle_alpha   90.00
_cell.angle_beta   90.00
_cell.angle_gamma   90.00
#
_symmetry.space_group_name_H-M   'P 1'
#
loop_
_entity.id
_entity.type
_entity.pdbx_description
1 polymer ?
#
loop_
_entity_poly.entity_id
_entity_poly.type
_entity_poly.pdbx_seq_one_letter_code
_entity_poly.pdbx_strand_id
1 'polypeptide(L)'
;MDPILGLILICIIFVPMLIQEQNYKKKMAKKAQLQQERKQQAEQRTQEKSDYKDYKKTHAGYCVYHIAKEGADLSEGYIGVSWNFQARKAEHLKHLELGCHVNYKLQSAYNKGEIDESSFVIVEANLSKRTAYDQEYYLRRYKGMGWNIRKGGQFNRK
;
A
#
# COMPACT_ATOMS: atom_id res chain seq x y z
N MET A 1 -47.62 6.62 41.17
CA MET A 1 -46.66 6.78 40.07
C MET A 1 -47.41 6.51 38.79
N ASP A 2 -47.57 7.52 37.94
CA ASP A 2 -48.29 7.35 36.67
C ASP A 2 -47.55 6.32 35.79
N PRO A 3 -48.20 5.25 35.34
CA PRO A 3 -47.57 4.23 34.49
C PRO A 3 -47.02 4.84 33.19
N ILE A 4 -47.63 5.94 32.73
CA ILE A 4 -47.18 6.71 31.56
C ILE A 4 -45.82 7.37 31.80
N LEU A 5 -45.58 7.91 33.00
CA LEU A 5 -44.31 8.56 33.35
C LEU A 5 -43.15 7.53 33.41
N GLY A 6 -43.44 6.33 33.94
CA GLY A 6 -42.47 5.23 33.97
C GLY A 6 -42.08 4.74 32.58
N LEU A 7 -43.04 4.66 31.66
CA LEU A 7 -42.82 4.23 30.28
C LEU A 7 -41.99 5.26 29.49
N ILE A 8 -42.26 6.55 29.67
CA ILE A 8 -41.49 7.65 29.08
C ILE A 8 -40.03 7.61 29.58
N LEU A 9 -39.81 7.41 30.88
CA LEU A 9 -38.46 7.35 31.45
C LEU A 9 -37.66 6.15 30.91
N ILE A 10 -38.31 4.99 30.76
CA ILE A 10 -37.70 3.79 30.15
C ILE A 10 -37.33 4.08 28.69
N CYS A 11 -38.20 4.69 27.91
CA CYS A 11 -37.91 5.03 26.51
C CYS A 11 -36.73 6.01 26.38
N ILE A 12 -36.62 7.02 27.25
CA ILE A 12 -35.54 8.02 27.20
C ILE A 12 -34.17 7.41 27.54
N ILE A 13 -34.11 6.42 28.42
CA ILE A 13 -32.84 5.83 28.87
C ILE A 13 -32.47 4.58 28.07
N PHE A 14 -33.40 3.64 27.91
CA PHE A 14 -33.11 2.33 27.32
C PHE A 14 -33.02 2.37 25.80
N VAL A 15 -33.81 3.20 25.10
CA VAL A 15 -33.76 3.26 23.63
C VAL A 15 -32.40 3.78 23.13
N PRO A 16 -31.85 4.91 23.65
CA PRO A 16 -30.51 5.36 23.26
C PRO A 16 -29.41 4.34 23.61
N MET A 17 -29.53 3.67 24.77
CA MET A 17 -28.58 2.65 25.18
C MET A 17 -28.56 1.46 24.21
N LEU A 18 -29.74 0.98 23.76
CA LEU A 18 -29.85 -0.08 22.74
C LEU A 18 -29.28 0.36 21.38
N ILE A 19 -29.54 1.60 20.96
CA ILE A 19 -28.97 2.16 19.72
C ILE A 19 -27.45 2.21 19.82
N GLN A 20 -26.90 2.65 20.95
CA GLN A 20 -25.46 2.69 21.19
C GLN A 20 -24.83 1.30 21.15
N GLU A 21 -25.48 0.29 21.75
CA GLU A 21 -25.02 -1.09 21.71
C GLU A 21 -25.02 -1.65 20.28
N GLN A 22 -26.08 -1.40 19.50
CA GLN A 22 -26.13 -1.81 18.10
C GLN A 22 -25.03 -1.15 17.26
N ASN A 23 -24.80 0.16 17.45
CA ASN A 23 -23.73 0.89 16.77
C ASN A 23 -22.34 0.36 17.14
N TYR A 24 -22.13 0.05 18.41
CA TYR A 24 -20.89 -0.57 18.88
C TYR A 24 -20.66 -1.95 18.23
N LYS A 25 -21.68 -2.82 18.21
CA LYS A 25 -21.61 -4.13 17.56
C LYS A 25 -21.28 -4.01 16.06
N LYS A 26 -21.95 -3.10 15.34
CA LYS A 26 -21.67 -2.82 13.91
C LYS A 26 -20.22 -2.35 13.69
N LYS A 27 -19.71 -1.46 14.55
CA LYS A 27 -18.33 -0.98 14.49
C LYS A 27 -17.32 -2.11 14.71
N MET A 28 -17.57 -2.98 15.69
CA MET A 28 -16.70 -4.12 15.99
C MET A 28 -16.71 -5.16 14.87
N ALA A 29 -17.89 -5.48 14.31
CA ALA A 29 -18.00 -6.38 13.16
C ALA A 29 -17.22 -5.84 11.94
N LYS A 30 -17.37 -4.56 11.61
CA LYS A 30 -16.61 -3.91 10.52
C LYS A 30 -15.10 -3.98 10.76
N LYS A 31 -14.64 -3.79 12.00
CA LYS A 31 -13.22 -3.89 12.36
C LYS A 31 -12.70 -5.32 12.21
N ALA A 32 -13.48 -6.32 12.63
CA ALA A 32 -13.12 -7.73 12.49
C ALA A 32 -13.03 -8.14 11.01
N GLN A 33 -14.01 -7.73 10.19
CA GLN A 33 -14.01 -7.96 8.75
C GLN A 33 -12.75 -7.35 8.10
N LEU A 34 -12.47 -6.07 8.37
CA LEU A 34 -11.28 -5.40 7.85
C LEU A 34 -9.97 -6.10 8.26
N GLN A 35 -9.92 -6.65 9.47
CA GLN A 35 -8.75 -7.39 9.94
C GLN A 35 -8.59 -8.72 9.18
N GLN A 36 -9.70 -9.42 8.91
CA GLN A 36 -9.70 -10.65 8.13
C GLN A 36 -9.27 -10.41 6.68
N GLU A 37 -9.81 -9.38 6.03
CA GLU A 37 -9.41 -8.97 4.67
C GLU A 37 -7.92 -8.66 4.59
N ARG A 38 -7.37 -7.91 5.57
CA ARG A 38 -5.93 -7.60 5.63
C ARG A 38 -5.05 -8.85 5.81
N LYS A 39 -5.51 -9.84 6.57
CA LYS A 39 -4.81 -11.12 6.74
C LYS A 39 -4.79 -11.90 5.43
N GLN A 40 -5.94 -12.03 4.76
CA GLN A 40 -6.04 -12.69 3.46
C GLN A 40 -5.15 -12.03 2.41
N GLN A 41 -5.14 -10.70 2.32
CA GLN A 41 -4.23 -9.98 1.43
C GLN A 41 -2.75 -10.22 1.77
N ALA A 42 -2.39 -10.36 3.05
CA ALA A 42 -1.03 -10.66 3.46
C ALA A 42 -0.60 -12.09 3.10
N GLU A 43 -1.51 -13.05 3.24
CA GLU A 43 -1.30 -14.44 2.84
C GLU A 43 -1.13 -14.54 1.32
N GLN A 44 -2.01 -13.90 0.53
CA GLN A 44 -1.89 -13.85 -0.94
C GLN A 44 -0.54 -13.28 -1.39
N ARG A 45 -0.09 -12.16 -0.81
CA ARG A 45 1.24 -11.60 -1.11
C ARG A 45 2.39 -12.56 -0.81
N THR A 46 2.23 -13.40 0.21
CA THR A 46 3.28 -14.33 0.62
C THR A 46 3.34 -15.54 -0.32
N GLN A 47 2.17 -16.02 -0.75
CA GLN A 47 2.04 -17.13 -1.70
C GLN A 47 2.54 -16.74 -3.11
N GLU A 48 2.27 -15.50 -3.53
CA GLU A 48 2.58 -15.00 -4.89
C GLU A 48 3.94 -14.31 -4.98
N LYS A 49 4.79 -14.49 -3.98
CA LYS A 49 6.13 -13.91 -3.95
C LYS A 49 7.01 -14.57 -5.02
N SER A 50 7.49 -13.77 -5.97
CA SER A 50 8.36 -14.27 -7.03
C SER A 50 9.74 -14.68 -6.51
N ASP A 51 10.30 -15.79 -7.00
CA ASP A 51 11.72 -16.05 -6.85
C ASP A 51 12.49 -15.16 -7.85
N TYR A 52 13.29 -14.24 -7.32
CA TYR A 52 14.02 -13.28 -8.12
C TYR A 52 15.11 -13.94 -8.97
N LYS A 53 15.48 -15.18 -8.69
CA LYS A 53 16.48 -15.92 -9.48
C LYS A 53 15.93 -16.38 -10.83
N ASP A 54 14.62 -16.54 -10.95
CA ASP A 54 13.97 -17.03 -12.17
C ASP A 54 13.93 -15.96 -13.27
N TYR A 55 14.17 -14.70 -12.91
CA TYR A 55 14.12 -13.57 -13.82
C TYR A 55 15.50 -13.16 -14.28
N LYS A 56 15.70 -13.10 -15.60
CA LYS A 56 16.93 -12.57 -16.21
C LYS A 56 17.12 -11.11 -15.79
N LYS A 57 18.27 -10.81 -15.20
CA LYS A 57 18.66 -9.44 -14.86
C LYS A 57 18.84 -8.59 -16.12
N THR A 58 18.36 -7.35 -16.07
CA THR A 58 18.63 -6.33 -17.10
C THR A 58 19.82 -5.44 -16.75
N HIS A 59 20.38 -5.57 -15.55
CA HIS A 59 21.51 -4.77 -15.06
C HIS A 59 22.35 -5.59 -14.06
N ALA A 60 23.64 -5.24 -13.92
CA ALA A 60 24.57 -5.97 -13.05
C ALA A 60 24.38 -5.64 -11.56
N GLY A 61 24.11 -4.36 -11.27
CA GLY A 61 24.00 -3.82 -9.90
C GLY A 61 22.57 -3.67 -9.39
N TYR A 62 22.35 -2.69 -8.52
CA TYR A 62 21.03 -2.18 -8.16
C TYR A 62 20.56 -1.14 -9.19
N CYS A 63 19.25 -0.94 -9.26
CA CYS A 63 18.62 0.16 -9.99
C CYS A 63 17.70 0.96 -9.09
N VAL A 64 17.49 2.22 -9.46
CA VAL A 64 16.36 3.03 -9.05
C VAL A 64 15.36 3.03 -10.20
N TYR A 65 14.09 2.81 -9.88
CA TYR A 65 13.01 2.81 -10.87
C TYR A 65 11.86 3.69 -10.44
N HIS A 66 11.05 4.07 -11.42
CA HIS A 66 9.87 4.90 -11.30
C HIS A 66 8.66 4.15 -11.86
N ILE A 67 7.54 4.24 -11.16
CA ILE A 67 6.23 3.78 -11.62
C ILE A 67 5.32 5.00 -11.64
N ALA A 68 4.90 5.44 -12.81
CA ALA A 68 4.05 6.61 -12.94
C ALA A 68 3.20 6.57 -14.20
N LYS A 69 2.12 7.38 -14.21
CA LYS A 69 1.37 7.68 -15.42
C LYS A 69 2.28 8.35 -16.45
N GLU A 70 1.92 8.24 -17.72
CA GLU A 70 2.63 8.92 -18.79
C GLU A 70 2.76 10.43 -18.53
N GLY A 71 3.95 10.99 -18.78
CA GLY A 71 4.25 12.41 -18.62
C GLY A 71 4.45 12.90 -17.18
N ALA A 72 4.33 12.04 -16.18
CA ALA A 72 4.61 12.39 -14.79
C ALA A 72 6.11 12.61 -14.53
N ASP A 73 6.43 13.60 -13.70
CA ASP A 73 7.81 13.81 -13.24
C ASP A 73 8.20 12.85 -12.09
N LEU A 74 9.47 12.87 -11.67
CA LEU A 74 10.00 12.01 -10.61
C LEU A 74 9.45 12.33 -9.21
N SER A 75 8.81 13.50 -9.02
CA SER A 75 8.14 13.88 -7.77
C SER A 75 6.72 13.33 -7.70
N GLU A 76 6.14 13.03 -8.86
CA GLU A 76 4.91 12.28 -9.03
C GLU A 76 5.20 10.76 -9.11
N GLY A 77 4.21 9.91 -8.86
CA GLY A 77 4.40 8.46 -8.98
C GLY A 77 5.18 7.80 -7.83
N TYR A 78 5.71 6.60 -8.07
CA TYR A 78 6.39 5.75 -7.09
C TYR A 78 7.85 5.55 -7.45
N ILE A 79 8.76 5.86 -6.53
CA ILE A 79 10.19 5.54 -6.64
C ILE A 79 10.52 4.31 -5.81
N GLY A 80 11.29 3.39 -6.37
CA GLY A 80 11.76 2.20 -5.67
C GLY A 80 13.16 1.76 -6.10
N VAL A 81 13.70 0.80 -5.33
CA VAL A 81 15.03 0.21 -5.55
C VAL A 81 14.91 -1.31 -5.72
N SER A 82 15.65 -1.87 -6.68
CA SER A 82 15.76 -3.33 -6.84
C SER A 82 17.13 -3.75 -7.38
N TRP A 83 17.59 -4.94 -7.02
CA TRP A 83 18.74 -5.60 -7.67
C TRP A 83 18.34 -6.45 -8.87
N ASN A 84 17.04 -6.73 -9.03
CA ASN A 84 16.46 -7.35 -10.21
C ASN A 84 15.16 -6.63 -10.56
N PHE A 85 15.22 -5.71 -11.53
CA PHE A 85 14.08 -4.91 -11.92
C PHE A 85 12.93 -5.77 -12.47
N GLN A 86 13.21 -6.78 -13.29
CA GLN A 86 12.18 -7.60 -13.92
C GLN A 86 11.36 -8.40 -12.90
N ALA A 87 12.05 -9.04 -11.95
CA ALA A 87 11.37 -9.74 -10.84
C ALA A 87 10.50 -8.78 -10.01
N ARG A 88 11.02 -7.58 -9.69
CA ARG A 88 10.28 -6.58 -8.92
C ARG A 88 9.09 -6.00 -9.69
N LYS A 89 9.22 -5.77 -11.00
CA LYS A 89 8.12 -5.33 -11.88
C LYS A 89 7.02 -6.39 -11.91
N ALA A 90 7.36 -7.66 -12.15
CA ALA A 90 6.40 -8.76 -12.15
C ALA A 90 5.69 -8.90 -10.79
N GLU A 91 6.44 -8.84 -9.69
CA GLU A 91 5.88 -8.88 -8.32
C GLU A 91 4.93 -7.70 -8.06
N HIS A 92 5.27 -6.48 -8.52
CA HIS A 92 4.38 -5.33 -8.42
C HIS A 92 3.08 -5.55 -9.20
N LEU A 93 3.16 -5.90 -10.48
CA LEU A 93 2.00 -6.12 -11.35
C LEU A 93 1.09 -7.21 -10.78
N LYS A 94 1.67 -8.36 -10.40
CA LYS A 94 0.91 -9.47 -9.80
C LYS A 94 0.14 -9.05 -8.55
N HIS A 95 0.80 -8.32 -7.65
CA HIS A 95 0.14 -7.83 -6.43
C HIS A 95 -0.93 -6.75 -6.71
N LEU A 96 -0.74 -5.92 -7.73
CA LEU A 96 -1.71 -4.91 -8.16
C LEU A 96 -2.94 -5.56 -8.77
N GLU A 97 -2.76 -6.54 -9.67
CA GLU A 97 -3.83 -7.34 -10.27
C GLU A 97 -4.68 -8.07 -9.21
N LEU A 98 -4.03 -8.63 -8.20
CA LEU A 98 -4.70 -9.33 -7.10
C LEU A 98 -5.33 -8.39 -6.06
N GLY A 99 -5.16 -7.07 -6.19
CA GLY A 99 -5.70 -6.11 -5.23
C GLY A 99 -5.05 -6.19 -3.84
N CYS A 100 -3.87 -6.79 -3.73
CA CYS A 100 -3.22 -7.08 -2.46
C CYS A 100 -1.92 -6.27 -2.27
N HIS A 101 -1.65 -5.26 -3.09
CA HIS A 101 -0.40 -4.51 -3.04
C HIS A 101 -0.22 -3.75 -1.70
N VAL A 102 0.98 -3.83 -1.11
CA VAL A 102 1.28 -3.21 0.21
C VAL A 102 1.17 -1.70 0.23
N ASN A 103 1.39 -1.05 -0.91
CA ASN A 103 1.25 0.38 -1.08
C ASN A 103 -0.15 0.70 -1.62
N TYR A 104 -1.03 1.16 -0.74
CA TYR A 104 -2.42 1.49 -1.07
C TYR A 104 -2.55 2.63 -2.10
N LYS A 105 -1.58 3.57 -2.16
CA LYS A 105 -1.60 4.64 -3.18
C LYS A 105 -1.33 4.06 -4.57
N LEU A 106 -0.36 3.17 -4.67
CA LEU A 106 -0.05 2.48 -5.92
C LEU A 106 -1.22 1.58 -6.37
N GLN A 107 -1.83 0.85 -5.42
CA GLN A 107 -3.05 0.08 -5.69
C GLN A 107 -4.19 0.98 -6.19
N SER A 108 -4.39 2.13 -5.55
CA SER A 108 -5.43 3.06 -5.96
C SER A 108 -5.18 3.64 -7.37
N ALA A 109 -3.93 3.91 -7.73
CA ALA A 109 -3.58 4.42 -9.06
C ALA A 109 -3.81 3.35 -10.14
N TYR A 110 -3.42 2.10 -9.87
CA TYR A 110 -3.72 0.96 -10.74
C TYR A 110 -5.23 0.75 -10.91
N ASN A 111 -6.00 0.78 -9.82
CA ASN A 111 -7.46 0.62 -9.87
C ASN A 111 -8.18 1.72 -10.68
N LYS A 112 -7.54 2.88 -10.87
CA LYS A 112 -8.05 3.99 -11.69
C LYS A 112 -7.60 3.92 -13.16
N GLY A 113 -6.78 2.94 -13.53
CA GLY A 113 -6.18 2.86 -14.87
C GLY A 113 -5.05 3.86 -15.11
N GLU A 114 -4.44 4.43 -14.05
CA GLU A 114 -3.31 5.36 -14.18
C GLU A 114 -1.97 4.65 -14.39
N ILE A 115 -1.94 3.32 -14.23
CA ILE A 115 -0.73 2.49 -14.30
C ILE A 115 -1.02 1.25 -15.12
N ASP A 116 -0.11 0.93 -16.01
CA ASP A 116 -0.03 -0.33 -16.76
C ASP A 116 1.41 -0.88 -16.76
N GLU A 117 1.67 -1.86 -17.59
CA GLU A 117 3.00 -2.45 -17.72
C GLU A 117 4.06 -1.45 -18.22
N SER A 118 3.68 -0.49 -19.08
CA SER A 118 4.57 0.50 -19.68
C SER A 118 4.98 1.59 -18.68
N SER A 119 4.21 1.75 -17.61
CA SER A 119 4.43 2.72 -16.54
C SER A 119 5.70 2.46 -15.70
N PHE A 120 6.34 1.30 -15.87
CA PHE A 120 7.52 0.88 -15.10
C PHE A 120 8.82 1.19 -15.85
N VAL A 121 9.59 2.16 -15.35
CA VAL A 121 10.81 2.65 -16.01
C VAL A 121 12.00 2.64 -15.06
N ILE A 122 13.16 2.18 -15.54
CA ILE A 122 14.44 2.33 -14.83
C ILE A 122 14.89 3.78 -14.97
N VAL A 123 15.10 4.46 -13.84
CA VAL A 123 15.66 5.82 -13.79
C VAL A 123 17.18 5.75 -13.90
N GLU A 124 17.79 4.85 -13.12
CA GLU A 124 19.24 4.67 -13.10
C GLU A 124 19.60 3.23 -12.73
N ALA A 125 20.66 2.68 -13.31
CA ALA A 125 21.04 1.28 -13.18
C ALA A 125 22.54 1.08 -12.93
N ASN A 126 22.92 -0.17 -12.63
CA ASN A 126 24.30 -0.60 -12.36
C ASN A 126 24.92 0.07 -11.13
N LEU A 127 24.09 0.41 -10.15
CA LEU A 127 24.49 1.10 -8.94
C LEU A 127 24.97 0.13 -7.87
N SER A 128 25.85 0.60 -6.99
CA SER A 128 26.05 -0.07 -5.71
C SER A 128 24.76 -0.01 -4.89
N LYS A 129 24.56 -0.96 -3.97
CA LYS A 129 23.41 -0.93 -3.05
C LYS A 129 23.30 0.41 -2.32
N ARG A 130 24.42 0.90 -1.78
CA ARG A 130 24.46 2.17 -1.04
C ARG A 130 24.05 3.34 -1.93
N THR A 131 24.63 3.44 -3.12
CA THR A 131 24.33 4.51 -4.08
C THR A 131 22.86 4.54 -4.47
N ALA A 132 22.26 3.38 -4.78
CA ALA A 132 20.85 3.29 -5.12
C ALA A 132 19.93 3.77 -4.00
N TYR A 133 20.20 3.41 -2.74
CA TYR A 133 19.40 3.88 -1.61
C TYR A 133 19.65 5.35 -1.26
N ASP A 134 20.87 5.86 -1.47
CA ASP A 134 21.16 7.29 -1.33
C ASP A 134 20.41 8.10 -2.39
N GLN A 135 20.36 7.63 -3.65
CA GLN A 135 19.56 8.25 -4.71
C GLN A 135 18.06 8.18 -4.42
N GLU A 136 17.54 7.03 -3.99
CA GLU A 136 16.15 6.89 -3.56
C GLU A 136 15.80 7.89 -2.44
N TYR A 137 16.71 8.12 -1.49
CA TYR A 137 16.52 9.12 -0.43
C TYR A 137 16.34 10.53 -0.98
N TYR A 138 17.11 10.92 -2.01
CA TYR A 138 17.00 12.25 -2.61
C TYR A 138 15.75 12.39 -3.47
N LEU A 139 15.43 11.37 -4.27
CA LEU A 139 14.25 11.34 -5.12
C LEU A 139 12.95 11.20 -4.32
N ARG A 140 13.01 10.65 -3.11
CA ARG A 140 11.87 10.46 -2.20
C ARG A 140 12.16 11.02 -0.81
N ARG A 141 12.51 12.30 -0.76
CA ARG A 141 12.99 12.97 0.46
C ARG A 141 11.94 13.06 1.57
N TYR A 142 10.67 13.14 1.21
CA TYR A 142 9.58 13.37 2.16
C TYR A 142 8.63 12.17 2.24
N LYS A 143 8.02 11.99 3.41
CA LYS A 143 6.95 11.00 3.58
C LYS A 143 5.74 11.43 2.76
N GLY A 144 5.18 10.51 1.98
CA GLY A 144 3.96 10.79 1.23
C GLY A 144 4.19 11.45 -0.14
N MET A 145 5.43 11.61 -0.59
CA MET A 145 5.76 12.11 -1.93
C MET A 145 5.20 11.15 -3.01
N GLY A 146 4.49 11.71 -3.98
CA GLY A 146 3.77 10.95 -5.01
C GLY A 146 2.92 9.81 -4.44
N TRP A 147 3.10 8.63 -5.03
CA TRP A 147 2.49 7.38 -4.61
C TRP A 147 3.28 6.66 -3.53
N ASN A 148 4.44 7.14 -3.10
CA ASN A 148 5.13 6.51 -1.99
C ASN A 148 4.51 6.87 -0.63
N ILE A 149 4.42 5.86 0.25
CA ILE A 149 3.82 6.01 1.60
C ILE A 149 4.85 6.31 2.70
N ARG A 150 6.14 6.13 2.42
CA ARG A 150 7.25 6.32 3.36
C ARG A 150 8.29 7.26 2.75
N LYS A 151 9.31 7.65 3.52
CA LYS A 151 10.52 8.33 3.05
C LYS A 151 11.52 7.33 2.44
N GLY A 152 12.32 7.77 1.47
CA GLY A 152 13.36 7.01 0.77
C GLY A 152 14.61 6.71 1.60
N GLY A 153 15.41 5.75 1.13
CA GLY A 153 16.62 5.27 1.78
C GLY A 153 16.39 4.09 2.73
N GLN A 154 17.47 3.41 3.12
CA GLN A 154 17.41 2.42 4.19
C GLN A 154 17.31 3.12 5.55
N PHE A 155 16.51 2.55 6.46
CA PHE A 155 16.32 3.01 7.85
C PHE A 155 17.60 2.97 8.72
N ASN A 156 18.78 2.67 8.15
CA ASN A 156 20.06 2.57 8.84
C ASN A 156 20.96 3.79 8.62
N ARG A 157 20.41 5.01 8.71
CA ARG A 157 21.23 6.17 9.10
C ARG A 157 21.10 6.32 10.62
N LYS A 158 21.87 5.50 11.35
CA LYS A 158 22.23 5.78 12.74
C LYS A 158 23.19 6.96 12.76
#